data_AF-L7E2P5-F1
#
_entry.id   AF-L7E2P5-F1
#
_cell.length_a   1.000
_cell.length_b   1.000
_cell.length_c   1.000
_cell.angle_alpha   90.00
_cell.angle_beta   90.00
_cell.angle_gamma   90.00
#
_symmetry.space_group_name_H-M   'P 1'
#
loop_
_entity.id
_entity.type
_entity.pdbx_description
1 polymer ?
#
loop_
_entity_poly.entity_id
_entity_poly.type
_entity_poly.pdbx_seq_one_letter_code
_entity_poly.pdbx_strand_id
1 'polypeptide(L)'
;MRIKPEERNLIDMAAKVQGKNRTDFILEAARNAAEETLLERTIFWASPEAYAEFIALLDAPPQPNERLRKTMQTLAPWEKE
;
A
#
# COMPACT_ATOMS: atom_id res chain seq x y z
N MET A 1 -13.37 23.60 1.87
CA MET A 1 -13.09 23.11 0.50
C MET A 1 -13.91 23.91 -0.49
N ARG A 2 -13.29 24.51 -1.52
CA ARG A 2 -14.04 25.21 -2.57
C ARG A 2 -14.31 24.21 -3.69
N ILE A 3 -15.57 23.86 -3.90
CA ILE A 3 -16.03 22.87 -4.87
C ILE A 3 -16.88 23.60 -5.90
N LYS A 4 -16.72 23.28 -7.19
CA LYS A 4 -17.55 23.89 -8.24
C LYS A 4 -19.02 23.48 -8.04
N PRO A 5 -20.00 24.34 -8.40
CA PRO A 5 -21.42 24.00 -8.21
C PRO A 5 -21.84 22.68 -8.86
N GLU A 6 -21.29 22.35 -10.03
CA GLU A 6 -21.56 21.11 -10.76
C GLU A 6 -21.09 19.86 -10.00
N GLU A 7 -19.84 19.87 -9.52
CA GLU A 7 -19.26 18.80 -8.70
C GLU A 7 -20.04 18.62 -7.40
N ARG A 8 -20.45 19.75 -6.78
CA ARG A 8 -21.26 19.72 -5.56
C ARG A 8 -22.61 19.02 -5.81
N ASN A 9 -23.29 19.34 -6.91
CA ASN A 9 -24.58 18.73 -7.24
C ASN A 9 -24.42 17.21 -7.46
N LEU A 10 -23.36 16.79 -8.14
CA LEU A 10 -23.05 15.38 -8.33
C LEU A 10 -22.84 14.66 -6.99
N ILE A 11 -22.05 15.23 -6.11
CA ILE A 11 -21.78 14.68 -4.77
C ILE A 11 -23.07 14.62 -3.93
N ASP A 12 -23.89 15.68 -3.96
CA ASP A 12 -25.16 15.72 -3.22
C ASP A 12 -26.14 14.63 -3.73
N MET A 13 -26.16 14.34 -5.04
CA MET A 13 -26.94 13.22 -5.60
C MET A 13 -26.41 11.86 -5.13
N ALA A 14 -25.09 11.65 -5.19
CA ALA A 14 -24.48 10.39 -4.77
C ALA A 14 -24.68 10.12 -3.27
N ALA A 15 -24.55 11.15 -2.44
CA ALA A 15 -24.81 11.08 -1.00
C ALA A 15 -26.27 10.68 -0.73
N LYS A 16 -27.23 11.29 -1.44
CA LYS A 16 -28.66 10.94 -1.33
C LYS A 16 -28.95 9.50 -1.71
N VAL A 17 -28.36 8.98 -2.79
CA VAL A 17 -28.53 7.57 -3.21
C VAL A 17 -28.09 6.60 -2.11
N GLN A 18 -27.04 6.96 -1.35
CA GLN A 18 -26.56 6.17 -0.23
C GLN A 18 -27.24 6.49 1.12
N GLY A 19 -28.21 7.40 1.15
CA GLY A 19 -28.87 7.83 2.39
C GLY A 19 -27.96 8.61 3.35
N LYS A 20 -26.85 9.17 2.87
CA LYS A 20 -25.84 9.89 3.66
C LYS A 20 -25.94 11.39 3.44
N ASN A 21 -25.46 12.17 4.40
CA ASN A 21 -25.23 13.59 4.17
C ASN A 21 -23.93 13.79 3.36
N ARG A 22 -23.75 14.98 2.77
CA ARG A 22 -22.58 15.28 1.93
C ARG A 22 -21.25 15.10 2.67
N THR A 23 -21.17 15.53 3.93
CA THR A 23 -19.93 15.47 4.70
C THR A 23 -19.52 14.02 4.93
N ASP A 24 -20.46 13.18 5.34
CA ASP A 24 -20.22 11.76 5.58
C ASP A 24 -19.77 11.06 4.29
N PHE A 25 -20.45 11.34 3.17
CA PHE A 25 -20.09 10.79 1.87
C PHE A 25 -18.66 11.18 1.44
N ILE A 26 -18.30 12.46 1.60
CA ILE A 26 -16.95 12.94 1.24
C ILE A 26 -15.89 12.31 2.15
N LEU A 27 -16.14 12.23 3.46
CA LEU A 27 -15.18 11.65 4.41
C LEU A 27 -14.93 10.17 4.13
N GLU A 28 -15.98 9.41 3.86
CA GLU A 28 -15.87 7.99 3.54
C GLU A 28 -15.17 7.78 2.20
N ALA A 29 -15.51 8.55 1.17
CA ALA A 29 -14.82 8.48 -0.12
C ALA A 29 -13.33 8.82 0.02
N ALA A 30 -12.98 9.86 0.78
CA ALA A 30 -11.60 10.23 1.02
C ALA A 30 -10.83 9.15 1.81
N ARG A 31 -11.49 8.52 2.80
CA ARG A 31 -10.92 7.41 3.56
C ARG A 31 -10.63 6.22 2.65
N ASN A 32 -11.60 5.79 1.86
CA ASN A 32 -11.44 4.65 0.96
C ASN A 32 -10.32 4.88 -0.05
N ALA A 33 -10.25 6.08 -0.64
CA ALA A 33 -9.17 6.45 -1.55
C ALA A 33 -7.80 6.45 -0.87
N ALA A 34 -7.72 6.92 0.38
CA ALA A 34 -6.49 6.88 1.16
C ALA A 34 -6.07 5.43 1.49
N GLU A 35 -7.00 4.59 1.90
CA GLU A 35 -6.76 3.16 2.19
C GLU A 35 -6.29 2.43 0.92
N GLU A 36 -6.96 2.62 -0.22
CA GLU A 36 -6.56 2.05 -1.51
C GLU A 36 -5.15 2.50 -1.92
N THR A 37 -4.86 3.80 -1.84
CA THR A 37 -3.53 4.35 -2.16
C THR A 37 -2.43 3.78 -1.26
N LEU A 38 -2.72 3.57 0.02
CA LEU A 38 -1.75 2.97 0.96
C LEU A 38 -1.57 1.47 0.72
N LEU A 39 -2.64 0.75 0.37
CA LEU A 39 -2.60 -0.68 0.05
C LEU A 39 -1.87 -0.97 -1.27
N GLU A 40 -1.99 -0.10 -2.27
CA GLU A 40 -1.22 -0.20 -3.52
C GLU A 40 0.31 -0.23 -3.27
N ARG A 41 0.77 0.30 -2.13
CA ARG A 41 2.20 0.30 -1.76
C ARG A 41 2.68 -1.03 -1.17
N THR A 42 1.79 -1.90 -0.71
CA THR A 42 2.15 -3.13 0.02
C THR A 42 1.88 -4.41 -0.77
N ILE A 43 1.19 -4.32 -1.90
CA ILE A 43 0.85 -5.46 -2.74
C ILE A 43 1.84 -5.54 -3.91
N PHE A 44 2.64 -6.59 -3.93
CA PHE A 44 3.52 -6.92 -5.05
C PHE A 44 2.79 -7.89 -5.99
N TRP A 45 2.57 -7.46 -7.22
CA TRP A 45 2.03 -8.33 -8.27
C TRP A 45 3.17 -9.16 -8.88
N ALA A 46 3.00 -10.48 -8.90
CA ALA A 46 3.90 -11.42 -9.54
C ALA A 46 3.14 -12.24 -10.59
N SER A 47 3.76 -12.52 -11.73
CA SER A 47 3.22 -13.52 -12.64
C SER A 47 3.25 -14.90 -11.99
N PRO A 48 2.44 -15.87 -12.45
CA PRO A 48 2.48 -17.24 -11.92
C PRO A 48 3.89 -17.84 -11.92
N GLU A 49 4.69 -17.55 -12.95
CA GLU A 49 6.08 -18.02 -13.08
C GLU A 49 7.00 -17.38 -12.04
N ALA A 50 6.94 -16.05 -11.89
CA ALA A 50 7.73 -15.33 -10.90
C ALA A 50 7.35 -15.73 -9.47
N TYR A 51 6.08 -16.01 -9.21
CA TYR A 51 5.61 -16.52 -7.93
C TYR A 51 6.16 -17.92 -7.65
N ALA A 52 6.11 -18.84 -8.62
CA ALA A 52 6.66 -20.19 -8.46
C ALA A 52 8.18 -20.18 -8.21
N GLU A 53 8.94 -19.34 -8.93
CA GLU A 53 10.37 -19.16 -8.70
C GLU A 53 10.66 -18.60 -7.30
N PHE A 54 9.87 -17.60 -6.87
CA PHE A 54 9.99 -17.02 -5.55
C PHE A 54 9.76 -18.03 -4.42
N ILE A 55 8.71 -18.87 -4.52
CA ILE A 55 8.45 -19.94 -3.54
C ILE A 55 9.58 -20.96 -3.55
N ALA A 56 10.08 -21.38 -4.72
CA ALA A 56 11.20 -22.32 -4.80
C ALA A 56 12.48 -21.78 -4.13
N LEU A 57 12.74 -20.47 -4.24
CA LEU A 57 13.87 -19.81 -3.57
C LEU A 57 13.66 -19.68 -2.05
N LEU A 58 12.42 -19.48 -1.59
CA LEU A 58 12.09 -19.42 -0.16
C LEU A 58 12.23 -20.78 0.53
N ASP A 59 11.83 -21.86 -0.13
CA ASP A 59 11.90 -23.22 0.41
C ASP A 59 13.33 -23.81 0.34
N ALA A 60 14.20 -23.24 -0.48
CA ALA A 60 15.59 -23.67 -0.60
C ALA A 60 16.39 -23.36 0.67
N PRO A 61 17.33 -24.24 1.09
CA PRO A 61 18.21 -23.94 2.21
C PRO A 61 19.04 -22.68 1.90
N PRO A 62 19.26 -21.81 2.90
CA PRO A 62 19.97 -20.55 2.68
C PRO A 62 21.38 -20.85 2.20
N GLN A 63 21.69 -20.42 0.97
CA GLN A 63 23.04 -20.56 0.45
C GLN A 63 23.94 -19.49 1.07
N PRO A 64 25.11 -19.88 1.60
CA PRO A 64 26.01 -18.94 2.26
C PRO A 64 26.52 -17.89 1.26
N ASN A 65 26.04 -16.65 1.42
CA ASN A 65 26.53 -15.50 0.67
C ASN A 65 27.57 -14.76 1.52
N GLU A 66 28.84 -14.77 1.08
CA GLU A 66 29.95 -14.13 1.81
C GLU A 66 29.72 -12.63 2.04
N ARG A 67 29.13 -11.94 1.05
CA ARG A 67 28.79 -10.51 1.18
C ARG A 67 27.69 -10.32 2.21
N LEU A 68 26.65 -11.14 2.19
CA LEU A 68 25.56 -11.08 3.16
C LEU A 68 26.08 -11.35 4.59
N ARG A 69 26.94 -12.37 4.76
CA ARG A 69 27.56 -12.66 6.05
C ARG A 69 28.36 -11.49 6.58
N LYS A 70 29.17 -10.85 5.72
CA LYS A 70 29.92 -9.64 6.06
C LYS A 70 28.98 -8.51 6.48
N THR A 71 27.87 -8.29 5.77
CA THR A 71 26.86 -7.28 6.13
C THR A 71 26.23 -7.57 7.49
N MET A 72 25.80 -8.82 7.75
CA MET A 72 25.19 -9.23 9.03
C MET A 72 26.15 -9.13 10.23
N GLN A 73 27.46 -9.18 9.99
CA GLN A 73 28.52 -9.04 11.01
C GLN A 73 29.06 -7.61 11.12
N THR A 74 28.62 -6.70 10.25
CA THR A 74 29.06 -5.31 10.29
C THR A 74 28.26 -4.60 11.38
N LEU A 75 28.97 -4.07 12.38
CA LEU A 75 28.37 -3.24 13.42
C LEU A 75 27.57 -2.10 12.80
N ALA A 76 26.38 -1.86 13.33
CA ALA A 76 25.56 -0.79 12.78
C ALA A 76 26.29 0.56 12.99
N PRO A 77 26.22 1.49 12.02
CA PRO A 77 26.94 2.76 12.10
C PRO A 77 26.67 3.59 13.36
N TRP A 78 25.54 3.34 14.04
CA TRP A 78 25.10 4.03 15.26
C TRP A 78 25.44 3.27 16.56
N GLU A 79 26.08 2.10 16.49
CA GLU A 79 26.56 1.35 17.67
C GLU A 79 27.97 1.75 18.12
N LYS A 80 28.58 2.73 17.45
CA LYS A 80 29.93 3.25 17.76
C LYS A 80 29.91 4.55 18.58
N GLU A 81 28.84 4.80 19.34
CA GLU A 81 28.83 5.83 20.39
C GLU A 81 29.16 5.22 21.76
#